data_AF-A0A8D8F8Z2-F1
#
_entry.id   AF-A0A8D8F8Z2-F1
#
_cell.length_a   1.000
_cell.length_b   1.000
_cell.length_c   1.000
_cell.angle_alpha   90.00
_cell.angle_beta   90.00
_cell.angle_gamma   90.00
#
_symmetry.space_group_name_H-M   'P 1'
#
loop_
_entity.id
_entity.type
_entity.pdbx_description
1 polymer ?
#
loop_
_entity_poly.entity_id
_entity_poly.type
_entity_poly.pdbx_seq_one_letter_code
_entity_poly.pdbx_strand_id
1 'polypeptide(L)'
;GELIQRVCGILDVNTFEIRGDVDSSQNGSNLARGLYPKTSLMVHNCVPNTLLSIDGVGNLRVFTSAPVRMGEMLFINFTRSLFGTFERQTHLRQGKYFTCYCRRCKDPTELGTHLSSIKCTECDEGLCSFYPSEPRWECNKCR
;
A
#
# COMPACT_ATOMS: atom_id res chain seq x y z
N GLY A 1 -5.21 29.74 -13.93
CA GLY A 1 -4.75 28.93 -12.79
C GLY A 1 -5.33 27.52 -12.78
N GLU A 2 -6.61 27.37 -13.13
CA GLU A 2 -7.34 26.09 -13.06
C GLU A 2 -6.66 24.91 -13.79
N LEU A 3 -6.19 25.12 -15.03
CA LEU A 3 -5.50 24.07 -15.79
C LEU A 3 -4.25 23.55 -15.07
N ILE A 4 -3.43 24.46 -14.53
CA ILE A 4 -2.20 24.08 -13.80
C ILE A 4 -2.57 23.26 -12.56
N GLN A 5 -3.55 23.71 -11.78
CA GLN A 5 -4.00 22.99 -10.59
C GLN A 5 -4.55 21.60 -10.91
N ARG A 6 -5.30 21.47 -12.01
CA ARG A 6 -5.79 20.18 -12.49
C ARG A 6 -4.65 19.24 -12.87
N VAL A 7 -3.64 19.74 -13.59
CA VAL A 7 -2.45 18.95 -13.96
C VAL A 7 -1.69 18.51 -12.70
N CYS A 8 -1.47 19.41 -11.75
CA CYS A 8 -0.83 19.08 -10.48
C CYS A 8 -1.58 17.96 -9.73
N GLY A 9 -2.91 18.07 -9.63
CA GLY A 9 -3.74 17.03 -8.99
C GLY A 9 -3.66 15.68 -9.71
N ILE A 10 -3.64 15.67 -11.05
CA ILE A 10 -3.44 14.43 -11.81
C ILE A 10 -2.07 13.82 -11.48
N LEU A 11 -1.00 14.61 -11.52
CA LEU A 11 0.36 14.11 -11.30
C LEU A 11 0.58 13.60 -9.88
N ASP A 12 0.02 14.27 -8.88
CA ASP A 12 0.15 13.90 -7.46
C ASP A 12 -0.37 12.48 -7.18
N VAL A 13 -1.54 12.13 -7.73
CA VAL A 13 -2.18 10.85 -7.43
C VAL A 13 -1.97 9.76 -8.49
N ASN A 14 -1.50 10.08 -9.70
CA ASN A 14 -1.39 9.10 -10.80
C ASN A 14 0.04 8.74 -11.22
N THR A 15 1.07 9.35 -10.63
CA THR A 15 2.46 9.07 -10.98
C THR A 15 3.09 7.97 -10.13
N PHE A 16 4.11 7.32 -10.69
CA PHE A 16 4.85 6.21 -10.09
C PHE A 16 6.33 6.59 -9.97
N GLU A 17 6.95 6.20 -8.85
CA GLU A 17 8.39 6.41 -8.61
C GLU A 17 9.22 5.54 -9.55
N ILE A 18 10.11 6.18 -10.32
CA ILE A 18 11.11 5.53 -11.16
C ILE A 18 12.42 5.62 -10.41
N ARG A 19 12.96 4.48 -10.01
CA ARG A 19 14.29 4.40 -9.40
C ARG A 19 15.31 4.27 -10.53
N GLY A 20 16.20 5.26 -10.63
CA GLY A 20 17.33 5.20 -11.56
C GLY A 20 18.26 4.02 -11.24
N ASP A 21 19.13 3.69 -12.20
CA ASP A 21 20.08 2.60 -12.06
C ASP A 21 20.99 2.81 -10.85
N VAL A 22 21.09 1.79 -10.01
CA VAL A 22 21.78 1.84 -8.71
C VAL A 22 23.30 1.79 -8.87
N ASP A 23 23.79 1.54 -10.09
CA ASP A 23 25.19 1.31 -10.42
C ASP A 23 25.96 2.57 -10.86
N SER A 24 25.29 3.70 -11.11
CA SER A 24 26.00 4.95 -11.37
C SER A 24 26.47 5.59 -10.07
N SER A 25 27.78 5.50 -9.84
CA SER A 25 28.58 6.07 -8.74
C SER A 25 28.55 7.60 -8.63
N GLN A 26 27.43 8.25 -8.93
CA GLN A 26 27.21 9.67 -8.69
C GLN A 26 26.08 9.86 -7.67
N ASN A 27 26.48 10.38 -6.52
CA ASN A 27 25.63 10.91 -5.46
C ASN A 27 24.32 11.53 -5.98
N GLY A 28 23.19 10.99 -5.53
CA GLY A 28 21.93 11.70 -5.57
C GLY A 28 20.77 10.82 -6.02
N SER A 29 19.81 10.70 -5.12
CA SER A 29 18.42 10.32 -5.35
C SER A 29 17.82 10.95 -6.62
N ASN A 30 18.08 10.38 -7.80
CA ASN A 30 17.35 10.72 -9.02
C ASN A 30 15.97 10.06 -8.96
N LEU A 31 15.11 10.62 -8.09
CA LEU A 31 13.75 10.18 -7.87
C LEU A 31 12.87 10.79 -8.97
N ALA A 32 12.86 10.16 -10.14
CA ALA A 32 11.95 10.54 -11.21
C ALA A 32 10.54 10.00 -10.92
N ARG A 33 9.52 10.66 -11.46
CA ARG A 33 8.14 10.17 -11.44
C ARG A 33 7.58 10.09 -12.85
N GLY A 34 7.01 8.93 -13.19
CA GLY A 34 6.40 8.67 -14.50
C GLY A 34 4.89 8.60 -14.41
N LEU A 35 4.20 9.13 -15.42
CA LEU A 35 2.76 8.93 -15.62
C LEU A 35 2.55 7.76 -16.58
N TYR A 36 1.82 6.74 -16.14
CA TYR A 36 1.54 5.54 -16.92
C TYR A 36 0.02 5.33 -17.01
N PRO A 37 -0.66 5.93 -17.99
CA PRO A 37 -2.12 6.05 -17.99
C PRO A 37 -2.89 4.75 -17.78
N LYS A 38 -2.43 3.63 -18.35
CA LYS A 38 -3.07 2.32 -18.16
C LYS A 38 -2.97 1.81 -16.71
N THR A 39 -1.80 1.95 -16.09
CA THR A 39 -1.55 1.50 -14.72
C THR A 39 -2.17 2.46 -13.70
N SER A 40 -2.26 3.76 -14.01
CA SER A 40 -2.93 4.75 -13.17
C SER A 40 -4.43 4.47 -12.97
N LEU A 41 -5.05 3.67 -13.84
CA LEU A 41 -6.45 3.24 -13.69
C LEU A 41 -6.63 2.07 -12.70
N MET A 42 -5.55 1.39 -12.31
CA MET A 42 -5.64 0.27 -11.37
C MET A 42 -5.99 0.76 -9.97
N VAL A 43 -6.73 -0.06 -9.23
CA VAL A 43 -7.21 0.27 -7.89
C VAL A 43 -6.39 -0.40 -6.80
N HIS A 44 -6.44 0.19 -5.62
CA HIS A 44 -5.69 -0.27 -4.47
C HIS A 44 -6.29 -1.52 -3.81
N ASN A 45 -5.44 -2.46 -3.42
CA ASN A 45 -5.73 -3.41 -2.36
C ASN A 45 -4.45 -3.69 -1.54
N CYS A 46 -4.56 -3.80 -0.21
CA CYS A 46 -3.41 -4.17 0.63
C CYS A 46 -2.96 -5.63 0.43
N VAL A 47 -3.80 -6.44 -0.22
CA VAL A 47 -3.51 -7.80 -0.69
C VAL A 47 -3.69 -7.80 -2.22
N PRO A 48 -2.70 -7.28 -2.97
CA PRO A 48 -2.82 -7.18 -4.42
C PRO A 48 -2.68 -8.55 -5.08
N ASN A 49 -3.25 -8.70 -6.28
CA ASN A 49 -3.00 -9.84 -7.18
C ASN A 49 -2.05 -9.46 -8.33
N THR A 50 -1.41 -8.28 -8.26
CA THR A 50 -0.38 -7.85 -9.19
C THR A 50 0.88 -7.33 -8.50
N LEU A 51 1.98 -7.38 -9.25
CA LEU A 51 3.28 -6.80 -8.93
C LEU A 51 3.68 -5.84 -10.05
N LEU A 52 4.20 -4.67 -9.68
CA LEU A 52 4.67 -3.64 -10.59
C LEU A 52 6.20 -3.60 -10.59
N SER A 53 6.79 -3.52 -11.78
CA SER A 53 8.24 -3.33 -11.98
C SER A 53 8.47 -2.20 -12.97
N ILE A 54 9.41 -1.31 -12.68
CA ILE A 54 9.88 -0.26 -13.60
C ILE A 54 11.37 -0.49 -13.79
N ASP A 55 11.81 -0.63 -15.04
CA ASP A 55 13.24 -0.79 -15.36
C ASP A 55 13.99 0.56 -15.39
N GLY A 56 15.33 0.51 -15.48
CA GLY A 56 16.20 1.69 -15.42
C GLY A 56 15.98 2.70 -16.55
N VAL A 57 15.24 2.34 -17.60
CA VAL A 57 14.86 3.23 -18.71
C VAL A 57 13.38 3.65 -18.64
N GLY A 58 12.68 3.31 -17.57
CA GLY A 58 11.33 3.77 -17.29
C GLY A 58 10.21 2.94 -17.92
N ASN A 59 10.45 1.71 -18.40
CA ASN A 59 9.36 0.84 -18.83
C ASN A 59 8.67 0.18 -17.64
N LEU A 60 7.37 0.42 -17.52
CA LEU A 60 6.53 -0.20 -16.51
C LEU A 60 5.96 -1.53 -17.01
N ARG A 61 6.15 -2.58 -16.22
CA ARG A 61 5.56 -3.91 -16.41
C ARG A 61 4.68 -4.27 -15.21
N VAL A 62 3.54 -4.90 -15.48
CA VAL A 62 2.62 -5.43 -14.47
C VAL A 62 2.55 -6.94 -14.64
N PHE A 63 2.81 -7.67 -13.56
CA PHE A 63 2.77 -9.12 -13.50
C PHE A 63 1.67 -9.55 -12.54
N THR A 64 1.00 -10.65 -12.80
CA THR A 64 0.12 -11.28 -11.81
C THR A 64 0.97 -11.90 -10.69
N SER A 65 0.66 -11.59 -9.44
CA SER A 65 1.32 -12.18 -8.26
C SER A 65 0.53 -13.35 -7.65
N ALA A 66 -0.68 -13.60 -8.15
CA ALA A 66 -1.57 -14.68 -7.77
C ALA A 66 -2.40 -15.12 -9.00
N PRO A 67 -3.05 -16.30 -8.98
CA PRO A 67 -4.00 -16.67 -10.02
C PRO A 67 -5.12 -15.64 -10.16
N VAL A 68 -5.45 -15.25 -11.39
CA VAL A 68 -6.52 -14.31 -11.72
C VAL A 68 -7.43 -14.93 -12.76
N ARG A 69 -8.75 -14.89 -12.53
CA ARG A 69 -9.74 -15.38 -13.49
C ARG A 69 -10.10 -14.31 -14.52
N MET A 70 -10.63 -14.74 -15.67
CA MET A 70 -11.19 -13.82 -16.66
C MET A 70 -12.29 -12.96 -16.03
N GLY A 71 -12.21 -11.64 -16.21
CA GLY A 71 -13.15 -10.67 -15.64
C GLY A 71 -12.89 -10.29 -14.18
N GLU A 72 -11.91 -10.90 -13.52
CA GLU A 72 -11.51 -10.52 -12.16
C GLU A 72 -10.74 -9.19 -12.17
N MET A 73 -10.96 -8.37 -11.15
CA MET A 73 -10.31 -7.07 -11.01
C MET A 73 -8.82 -7.24 -10.64
N LEU A 74 -7.95 -6.47 -11.28
CA LEU A 74 -6.54 -6.39 -10.94
C LEU A 74 -6.31 -5.28 -9.92
N PHE A 75 -5.58 -5.61 -8.86
CA PHE A 75 -5.27 -4.73 -7.74
C PHE A 75 -3.78 -4.53 -7.59
N ILE A 76 -3.39 -3.30 -7.25
CA ILE A 76 -2.02 -2.90 -6.91
C ILE A 76 -1.95 -2.43 -5.45
N ASN A 77 -0.80 -2.61 -4.81
CA ASN A 77 -0.53 -2.01 -3.50
C ASN A 77 0.16 -0.65 -3.69
N PHE A 78 -0.48 0.43 -3.22
CA PHE A 78 0.07 1.80 -3.23
C PHE A 78 0.86 2.13 -1.96
N THR A 79 0.92 1.18 -1.02
CA THR A 79 1.59 1.29 0.27
C THR A 79 2.74 0.28 0.33
N ARG A 80 3.44 0.22 1.46
CA ARG A 80 4.41 -0.84 1.72
C ARG A 80 3.73 -2.05 2.33
N SER A 81 4.08 -3.25 1.89
CA SER A 81 3.45 -4.49 2.37
C SER A 81 3.61 -4.72 3.87
N LEU A 82 4.69 -4.19 4.46
CA LEU A 82 5.04 -4.35 5.88
C LEU A 82 4.44 -3.27 6.79
N PHE A 83 3.73 -2.28 6.25
CA PHE A 83 3.02 -1.31 7.08
C PHE A 83 1.84 -1.95 7.79
N GLY A 84 1.59 -1.52 9.04
CA GLY A 84 0.39 -1.86 9.80
C GLY A 84 -0.87 -1.16 9.27
N THR A 85 -2.06 -1.53 9.75
CA THR A 85 -3.35 -0.99 9.25
C THR A 85 -3.42 0.52 9.38
N PHE A 86 -3.02 1.06 10.54
CA PHE A 86 -3.02 2.49 10.78
C PHE A 86 -2.09 3.23 9.82
N GLU A 87 -0.87 2.71 9.61
CA GLU A 87 0.13 3.30 8.71
C GLU A 87 -0.34 3.25 7.24
N ARG A 88 -0.87 2.11 6.78
CA ARG A 88 -1.41 1.97 5.41
C ARG A 88 -2.53 2.97 5.17
N GLN A 89 -3.50 3.08 6.08
CA GLN A 89 -4.62 4.00 5.93
C GLN A 89 -4.18 5.47 6.00
N THR A 90 -3.22 5.80 6.88
CA THR A 90 -2.66 7.15 6.96
C THR A 90 -1.93 7.53 5.66
N HIS A 91 -1.10 6.62 5.12
CA HIS A 91 -0.42 6.83 3.85
C HIS A 91 -1.39 7.08 2.70
N LEU A 92 -2.46 6.29 2.60
CA LEU A 92 -3.47 6.44 1.54
C LEU A 92 -4.32 7.70 1.70
N ARG A 93 -4.66 8.10 2.93
CA ARG A 93 -5.36 9.37 3.16
C ARG A 93 -4.51 10.57 2.75
N GLN A 94 -3.23 10.54 3.07
CA GLN A 94 -2.31 11.65 2.78
C GLN A 94 -1.95 11.73 1.29
N GLY A 95 -1.65 10.60 0.64
CA GLY A 95 -1.13 10.59 -0.73
C GLY A 95 -2.14 10.23 -1.82
N LYS A 96 -3.31 9.71 -1.47
CA LYS A 96 -4.36 9.29 -2.42
C LYS A 96 -5.77 9.73 -2.02
N TYR A 97 -5.93 10.41 -0.88
CA TYR A 97 -7.19 10.99 -0.40
C TYR A 97 -8.34 9.98 -0.19
N PHE A 98 -8.02 8.72 0.17
CA PHE A 98 -9.03 7.73 0.54
C PHE A 98 -8.59 6.84 1.72
N THR A 99 -9.56 6.18 2.35
CA THR A 99 -9.31 5.16 3.39
C THR A 99 -9.57 3.77 2.83
N CYS A 100 -8.63 2.84 3.02
CA CYS A 100 -8.77 1.46 2.56
C CYS A 100 -9.57 0.61 3.55
N TYR A 101 -10.56 -0.11 3.03
CA TYR A 101 -11.42 -1.06 3.77
C TYR A 101 -11.33 -2.49 3.22
N CYS A 102 -10.19 -2.86 2.62
CA CYS A 102 -9.95 -4.23 2.15
C CYS A 102 -9.97 -5.22 3.32
N ARG A 103 -10.03 -6.53 3.01
CA ARG A 103 -10.07 -7.61 4.01
C ARG A 103 -8.97 -7.47 5.08
N ARG A 104 -7.73 -7.14 4.68
CA ARG A 104 -6.62 -6.96 5.62
C ARG A 104 -6.80 -5.77 6.55
N CYS A 105 -7.35 -4.65 6.08
CA CYS A 105 -7.60 -3.47 6.91
C CYS A 105 -8.80 -3.65 7.85
N LYS A 106 -9.71 -4.58 7.56
CA LYS A 106 -10.85 -4.93 8.42
C LYS A 106 -10.52 -5.99 9.47
N ASP A 107 -9.40 -6.69 9.31
CA ASP A 107 -8.97 -7.75 10.21
C ASP A 107 -8.02 -7.17 11.29
N PRO A 108 -8.39 -7.24 12.59
CA PRO A 108 -7.54 -6.81 13.70
C PRO A 108 -6.16 -7.46 13.73
N THR A 109 -6.05 -8.69 13.24
CA THR A 109 -4.79 -9.46 13.20
C THR A 109 -3.99 -9.19 11.92
N GLU A 110 -4.54 -8.40 11.01
CA GLU A 110 -3.97 -8.12 9.70
C GLU A 110 -3.64 -9.39 8.91
N LEU A 111 -4.61 -10.31 8.83
CA LEU A 111 -4.47 -11.64 8.25
C LEU A 111 -3.42 -12.49 8.97
N GLY A 112 -3.39 -12.41 10.30
CA GLY A 112 -2.44 -13.14 11.16
C GLY A 112 -1.01 -12.62 11.15
N THR A 113 -0.73 -11.50 10.46
CA THR A 113 0.62 -10.92 10.43
C THR A 113 0.96 -10.16 11.71
N HIS A 114 -0.05 -9.69 12.46
CA HIS A 114 0.13 -9.00 13.74
C HIS A 114 1.09 -7.80 13.70
N LEU A 115 1.26 -7.13 12.54
CA LEU A 115 2.21 -6.02 12.37
C LEU A 115 1.88 -4.81 13.25
N SER A 116 0.60 -4.63 13.59
CA SER A 116 0.11 -3.57 14.48
C SER A 116 -0.19 -4.07 15.90
N SER A 117 0.07 -5.35 16.21
CA SER A 117 -0.21 -5.91 17.53
C SER A 117 0.92 -5.59 18.50
N ILE A 118 0.57 -5.43 19.78
CA ILE A 118 1.52 -5.21 20.86
C ILE A 118 1.52 -6.41 21.82
N LYS A 119 2.62 -6.63 22.54
CA LYS A 119 2.68 -7.68 23.56
C LYS A 119 1.68 -7.38 24.69
N CYS A 120 0.95 -8.40 25.13
CA CYS A 120 0.08 -8.28 26.30
C CYS A 120 0.93 -8.06 27.57
N THR A 121 0.45 -7.19 28.47
CA THR A 121 1.10 -6.94 29.77
C THR A 121 0.64 -7.88 30.87
N GLU A 122 -0.51 -8.54 30.69
CA GLU A 122 -1.14 -9.41 31.70
C GLU A 122 -0.78 -10.90 31.53
N CYS A 123 -0.21 -11.29 30.38
CA CYS A 123 0.19 -12.68 30.14
C CYS A 123 1.42 -12.79 29.24
N ASP A 124 2.15 -13.90 29.40
CA ASP A 124 3.45 -14.10 28.75
C ASP A 124 3.37 -14.34 27.24
N GLU A 125 2.23 -14.81 26.72
CA GLU A 125 2.10 -15.27 25.32
C GLU A 125 1.12 -14.45 24.48
N GLY A 126 0.41 -13.51 25.09
CA GLY A 126 -0.65 -12.75 24.42
C GLY A 126 -0.17 -11.65 23.48
N LEU A 127 -0.92 -11.42 22.42
CA LEU A 127 -0.81 -10.24 21.55
C LEU A 127 -2.13 -9.47 21.61
N CYS A 128 -2.04 -8.17 21.91
CA CYS A 128 -3.17 -7.25 21.86
C CYS A 128 -3.30 -6.67 20.46
N SER A 129 -4.49 -6.81 19.87
CA SER A 129 -4.83 -6.24 18.56
C SER A 129 -5.96 -5.21 18.70
N PHE A 130 -5.96 -4.19 17.85
CA PHE A 130 -7.01 -3.17 17.84
C PHE A 130 -8.20 -3.60 16.98
N TYR A 131 -9.40 -3.57 17.56
CA TYR A 131 -10.65 -3.92 16.89
C TYR A 131 -11.36 -2.64 16.43
N PRO A 132 -11.41 -2.35 15.12
CA PRO A 132 -11.93 -1.07 14.63
C PRO A 132 -13.45 -0.95 14.66
N SER A 133 -14.20 -2.06 14.64
CA SER A 133 -15.67 -2.06 14.72
C SER A 133 -16.18 -1.67 16.10
N GLU A 134 -15.45 -2.05 17.14
CA GLU A 134 -15.69 -1.72 18.54
C GLU A 134 -14.35 -1.24 19.11
N PRO A 135 -14.03 0.07 19.02
CA PRO A 135 -12.70 0.60 19.28
C PRO A 135 -12.11 0.17 20.63
N ARG A 136 -11.36 -0.95 20.64
CA ARG A 136 -10.74 -1.52 21.83
C ARG A 136 -9.52 -2.36 21.46
N TRP A 137 -8.60 -2.48 22.41
CA TRP A 137 -7.52 -3.45 22.35
C TRP A 137 -7.96 -4.72 23.08
N GLU A 138 -7.79 -5.88 22.44
CA GLU A 138 -8.08 -7.18 23.06
C GLU A 138 -6.90 -8.12 22.87
N CYS A 139 -6.51 -8.78 23.96
CA CYS A 139 -5.52 -9.85 23.95
C CYS A 139 -6.13 -11.14 23.40
N ASN A 140 -5.41 -11.82 22.51
CA ASN A 140 -5.85 -13.11 21.95
C ASN A 140 -5.76 -14.30 22.92
N LYS A 141 -5.30 -14.12 24.17
CA LYS A 141 -5.12 -15.20 25.16
C LYS A 141 -5.96 -15.01 26.43
N CYS A 142 -5.89 -13.84 27.07
CA CYS A 142 -6.41 -13.62 28.41
C CYS A 142 -7.63 -12.69 28.46
N ARG A 143 -8.40 -12.64 27.37
CA ARG A 143 -9.61 -11.82 27.12
C ARG A 143 -10.28 -11.24 28.35
#